data_AF-A0A7C1ZRG4-F1
#
_entry.id   AF-A0A7C1ZRG4-F1
#
_cell.length_a   1.000
_cell.length_b   1.000
_cell.length_c   1.000
_cell.angle_alpha   90.00
_cell.angle_beta   90.00
_cell.angle_gamma   90.00
#
_symmetry.space_group_name_H-M   'P 1'
#
loop_
_entity.id
_entity.type
_entity.pdbx_description
1 polymer ?
#
loop_
_entity_poly.entity_id
_entity_poly.type
_entity_poly.pdbx_seq_one_letter_code
_entity_poly.pdbx_strand_id
1 'polypeptide(L)'
;MTNNAFITSLADAGTSFLAGFTVFSVVGYLAASQGVGIEELGIAGPYLIFITYPTAISLLPFAASVFGMVFYIALLTFGIDSAFSMIEPITSSISFKWHFSKAKATAAICILGFLISLLFSTGSGIHWLEILDYFIANFGLVTIGLMECIIIGWMYPIHKLRGHANKTSDITIGRWWDILIRYIIPSILITILVTSILNTFIHLPLPYPSVSLIIGGVIPLTILFISSFIFMKRKTMEVR
;
A
#
# COMPACT_ATOMS: atom_id res chain seq x y z
N MET A 1 -5.56 2.35 -22.75
CA MET A 1 -5.28 1.71 -21.44
C MET A 1 -3.82 1.84 -21.01
N THR A 2 -2.87 1.45 -21.87
CA THR A 2 -1.43 1.52 -21.55
C THR A 2 -0.94 2.97 -21.39
N ASN A 3 -1.50 3.91 -22.18
CA ASN A 3 -1.19 5.33 -22.04
C ASN A 3 -1.47 5.85 -20.62
N ASN A 4 -2.67 5.57 -20.08
CA ASN A 4 -3.03 5.95 -18.72
C ASN A 4 -2.08 5.30 -17.70
N ALA A 5 -1.71 4.02 -17.88
CA ALA A 5 -0.76 3.35 -17.00
C ALA A 5 0.63 4.02 -17.00
N PHE A 6 1.14 4.43 -18.17
CA PHE A 6 2.40 5.15 -18.28
C PHE A 6 2.34 6.54 -17.65
N ILE A 7 1.28 7.31 -17.92
CA ILE A 7 1.11 8.65 -17.36
C ILE A 7 0.99 8.57 -15.83
N THR A 8 0.15 7.66 -15.31
CA THR A 8 -0.05 7.50 -13.87
C THR A 8 1.23 7.03 -13.18
N SER A 9 1.93 6.03 -13.71
CA SER A 9 3.19 5.56 -13.11
C SER A 9 4.30 6.61 -13.13
N LEU A 10 4.41 7.39 -14.21
CA LEU A 10 5.39 8.47 -14.30
C LEU A 10 5.03 9.65 -13.37
N ALA A 11 3.75 9.98 -13.25
CA ALA A 11 3.27 11.01 -12.34
C ALA A 11 3.49 10.63 -10.86
N ASP A 12 3.23 9.37 -10.51
CA ASP A 12 3.48 8.83 -9.17
C ASP A 12 4.99 8.85 -8.83
N ALA A 13 5.83 8.33 -9.73
CA ALA A 13 7.28 8.35 -9.56
C ALA A 13 7.84 9.78 -9.50
N GLY A 14 7.36 10.68 -10.36
CA GLY A 14 7.74 12.08 -10.38
C GLY A 14 7.35 12.80 -9.09
N THR A 15 6.13 12.56 -8.60
CA THR A 15 5.66 13.12 -7.32
C THR A 15 6.49 12.59 -6.15
N SER A 16 6.79 11.28 -6.13
CA SER A 16 7.65 10.66 -5.11
C SER A 16 9.08 11.23 -5.12
N PHE A 17 9.63 11.48 -6.30
CA PHE A 17 10.95 12.09 -6.45
C PHE A 17 10.98 13.55 -5.93
N LEU A 18 9.97 14.35 -6.27
CA LEU A 18 9.84 15.73 -5.76
C LEU A 18 9.56 15.77 -4.24
N ALA A 19 8.75 14.83 -3.75
CA ALA A 19 8.52 14.66 -2.32
C ALA A 19 9.82 14.33 -1.59
N GLY A 20 10.69 13.50 -2.18
CA GLY A 20 12.03 13.21 -1.65
C GLY A 20 12.85 14.48 -1.39
N PHE A 21 12.96 15.38 -2.36
CA PHE A 21 13.64 16.67 -2.14
C PHE A 21 13.03 17.49 -1.02
N THR A 22 11.69 17.48 -0.93
CA THR A 22 10.96 18.22 0.10
C THR A 22 11.25 17.66 1.49
N VAL A 23 11.18 16.33 1.66
CA VAL A 23 11.48 15.62 2.92
C VAL A 23 12.92 15.90 3.36
N PHE A 24 13.90 15.62 2.50
CA PHE A 24 15.30 15.76 2.88
C PHE A 24 15.73 17.21 3.12
N SER A 25 15.11 18.19 2.44
CA SER A 25 15.38 19.62 2.71
C SER A 25 14.87 20.02 4.09
N VAL A 26 13.66 19.60 4.47
CA VAL A 26 13.06 19.93 5.77
C VAL A 26 13.81 19.23 6.91
N VAL A 27 14.10 17.93 6.75
CA VAL A 27 14.86 17.15 7.74
C VAL A 27 16.29 17.69 7.87
N GLY A 28 16.94 18.02 6.75
CA GLY A 28 18.29 18.60 6.75
C GLY A 28 18.35 19.96 7.43
N TYR A 29 17.35 20.83 7.21
CA TYR A 29 17.22 22.09 7.94
C TYR A 29 17.06 21.86 9.44
N LEU A 30 16.21 20.91 9.84
CA LEU A 30 15.95 20.62 11.24
C LEU A 30 17.20 20.08 11.95
N ALA A 31 17.95 19.19 11.29
CA ALA A 31 19.23 18.66 11.77
C ALA A 31 20.24 19.79 11.99
N ALA A 32 20.41 20.68 11.01
CA ALA A 32 21.32 21.80 11.08
C ALA A 32 20.93 22.82 12.18
N SER A 33 19.63 23.06 12.36
CA SER A 33 19.13 24.01 13.37
C SER A 33 19.26 23.49 14.80
N GLN A 34 19.15 22.17 15.02
CA GLN A 34 19.21 21.57 16.36
C GLN A 34 20.59 21.00 16.69
N GLY A 35 21.50 20.90 15.71
CA GLY A 35 22.83 20.32 15.91
C GLY A 35 22.82 18.81 16.15
N VAL A 36 21.77 18.11 15.70
CA VAL A 36 21.59 16.66 15.85
C VAL A 36 21.81 15.93 14.53
N GLY A 37 22.16 14.65 14.60
CA GLY A 37 22.26 13.78 13.42
C GLY A 37 20.90 13.56 12.75
N ILE A 38 20.89 13.27 11.45
CA ILE A 38 19.65 13.00 10.69
C ILE A 38 18.98 11.72 11.22
N GLU A 39 19.77 10.75 11.64
CA GLU A 39 19.32 9.50 12.26
C GLU A 39 18.48 9.71 13.53
N GLU A 40 18.65 10.82 14.25
CA GLU A 40 17.91 11.12 15.48
C GLU A 40 16.52 11.73 15.21
N LEU A 41 16.26 12.19 13.97
CA LEU A 41 15.05 12.95 13.61
C LEU A 41 13.84 12.10 13.22
N GLY A 42 13.88 10.78 13.43
CA GLY A 42 12.73 9.90 13.19
C GLY A 42 12.22 9.93 11.74
N ILE A 43 13.10 9.67 10.78
CA ILE A 43 12.85 9.84 9.34
C ILE A 43 11.94 8.79 8.68
N ALA A 44 11.32 7.91 9.47
CA ALA A 44 10.57 6.77 8.95
C ALA A 44 9.11 6.78 9.42
N GLY A 45 8.22 6.40 8.49
CA GLY A 45 6.82 6.12 8.77
C GLY A 45 6.05 7.33 9.35
N PRO A 46 5.09 7.09 10.25
CA PRO A 46 4.21 8.14 10.78
C PRO A 46 4.93 9.18 11.63
N TYR A 47 6.08 8.85 12.23
CA TYR A 47 6.86 9.77 13.05
C TYR A 47 7.35 10.99 12.27
N LEU A 48 7.82 10.77 11.04
CA LEU A 48 8.25 11.85 10.16
C LEU A 48 7.14 12.89 9.97
N ILE A 49 5.92 12.40 9.68
CA ILE A 49 4.78 13.24 9.33
C ILE A 49 4.19 13.95 10.56
N PHE A 50 4.11 13.27 11.71
CA PHE A 50 3.39 13.78 12.88
C PHE A 50 4.28 14.35 13.99
N ILE A 51 5.60 14.19 13.89
CA ILE A 51 6.56 14.79 14.83
C ILE A 51 7.50 15.71 14.08
N THR A 52 8.30 15.17 13.17
CA THR A 52 9.41 15.90 12.53
C THR A 52 8.93 17.08 11.69
N TYR A 53 7.92 16.88 10.84
CA TYR A 53 7.35 17.94 10.02
C TYR A 53 6.70 19.07 10.85
N PRO A 54 5.82 18.78 11.83
CA PRO A 54 5.27 19.80 12.71
C PRO A 54 6.34 20.60 13.46
N THR A 55 7.39 19.93 13.96
CA THR A 55 8.53 20.60 14.61
C THR A 55 9.27 21.50 13.63
N ALA A 56 9.49 21.08 12.39
CA ALA A 56 10.14 21.93 11.40
C ALA A 56 9.26 23.13 10.99
N ILE A 57 7.94 22.93 10.84
CA ILE A 57 6.98 23.97 10.50
C ILE A 57 6.88 25.02 11.63
N SER A 58 6.95 24.61 12.90
CA SER A 58 6.91 25.54 14.03
C SER A 58 8.12 26.48 14.12
N LEU A 59 9.24 26.08 13.50
CA LEU A 59 10.46 26.88 13.41
C LEU A 59 10.47 27.85 12.21
N LEU A 60 9.43 27.86 11.37
CA LEU A 60 9.35 28.79 10.25
C LEU A 60 9.20 30.24 10.75
N PRO A 61 9.98 31.20 10.20
CA PRO A 61 9.96 32.58 10.66
C PRO A 61 8.65 33.32 10.34
N PHE A 62 7.85 32.82 9.40
CA PHE A 62 6.59 33.42 8.99
C PHE A 62 5.55 32.36 8.63
N ALA A 63 4.28 32.66 8.91
CA ALA A 63 3.10 31.88 8.49
C ALA A 63 3.11 30.38 8.87
N ALA A 64 3.80 29.99 9.95
CA ALA A 64 3.86 28.60 10.43
C ALA A 64 2.46 27.94 10.53
N SER A 65 1.46 28.66 11.04
CA SER A 65 0.08 28.15 11.14
C SER A 65 -0.57 27.87 9.78
N VAL A 66 -0.28 28.69 8.76
CA VAL A 66 -0.82 28.49 7.41
C VAL A 66 -0.15 27.29 6.75
N PHE A 67 1.18 27.18 6.84
CA PHE A 67 1.91 26.03 6.31
C PHE A 67 1.51 24.73 7.01
N GLY A 68 1.30 24.75 8.32
CA GLY A 68 0.78 23.60 9.07
C GLY A 68 -0.62 23.18 8.60
N MET A 69 -1.53 24.14 8.41
CA MET A 69 -2.87 23.87 7.90
C MET A 69 -2.83 23.25 6.50
N VAL A 70 -2.05 23.84 5.58
CA VAL A 70 -1.90 23.31 4.21
C VAL A 70 -1.31 21.91 4.21
N PHE A 71 -0.29 21.67 5.04
CA PHE A 71 0.35 20.36 5.17
C PHE A 71 -0.65 19.27 5.60
N TYR A 72 -1.42 19.50 6.65
CA TYR A 72 -2.39 18.52 7.13
C TYR A 72 -3.61 18.35 6.21
N ILE A 73 -4.05 19.41 5.52
CA ILE A 73 -5.10 19.29 4.49
C ILE A 73 -4.60 18.45 3.31
N ALA A 74 -3.35 18.65 2.88
CA ALA A 74 -2.75 17.85 1.82
C ALA A 74 -2.65 16.37 2.24
N LEU A 75 -2.13 16.08 3.45
CA LEU A 75 -2.06 14.73 3.99
C LEU A 75 -3.43 14.05 4.08
N LEU A 76 -4.45 14.78 4.55
CA LEU A 76 -5.81 14.26 4.64
C LEU A 76 -6.36 13.92 3.24
N THR A 77 -6.10 14.78 2.26
CA THR A 77 -6.54 14.58 0.87
C THR A 77 -5.89 13.34 0.26
N PHE A 78 -4.58 13.15 0.45
CA PHE A 78 -3.87 11.95 -0.02
C PHE A 78 -4.37 10.66 0.64
N GLY A 79 -4.65 10.70 1.93
CA GLY A 79 -5.22 9.56 2.66
C GLY A 79 -6.62 9.19 2.15
N ILE A 80 -7.48 10.18 1.93
CA ILE A 80 -8.85 9.98 1.45
C ILE A 80 -8.87 9.43 0.01
N ASP A 81 -8.04 9.99 -0.88
CA ASP A 81 -7.97 9.53 -2.28
C ASP A 81 -7.52 8.06 -2.37
N SER A 82 -6.49 7.70 -1.61
CA SER A 82 -6.02 6.31 -1.50
C SER A 82 -7.10 5.38 -0.95
N ALA A 83 -7.84 5.81 0.07
CA ALA A 83 -8.92 5.02 0.67
C ALA A 83 -10.06 4.77 -0.34
N PHE A 84 -10.45 5.76 -1.13
CA PHE A 84 -11.44 5.58 -2.20
C PHE A 84 -10.96 4.57 -3.25
N SER A 85 -9.71 4.70 -3.69
CA SER A 85 -9.08 3.79 -4.67
C SER A 85 -9.05 2.33 -4.19
N MET A 86 -8.87 2.09 -2.88
CA MET A 86 -8.90 0.75 -2.30
C MET A 86 -10.31 0.17 -2.12
N ILE A 87 -11.29 1.01 -1.74
CA ILE A 87 -12.67 0.54 -1.45
C ILE A 87 -13.47 0.27 -2.72
N GLU A 88 -13.25 1.02 -3.80
CA GLU A 88 -14.03 0.90 -5.05
C GLU A 88 -13.91 -0.49 -5.71
N PRO A 89 -12.73 -1.11 -5.86
CA PRO A 89 -12.59 -2.46 -6.42
C PRO A 89 -13.27 -3.52 -5.55
N ILE A 90 -13.17 -3.42 -4.22
CA ILE A 90 -13.79 -4.35 -3.28
C ILE A 90 -15.31 -4.24 -3.40
N THR A 91 -15.84 -3.02 -3.32
CA THR A 91 -17.28 -2.74 -3.45
C THR A 91 -17.82 -3.25 -4.78
N SER A 92 -17.13 -2.95 -5.88
CA SER A 92 -17.54 -3.36 -7.23
C SER A 92 -17.52 -4.89 -7.36
N SER A 93 -16.52 -5.56 -6.79
CA SER A 93 -16.44 -7.03 -6.79
C SER A 93 -17.59 -7.67 -5.99
N ILE A 94 -17.93 -7.10 -4.82
CA ILE A 94 -19.06 -7.58 -4.01
C ILE A 94 -20.40 -7.34 -4.73
N SER A 95 -20.59 -6.14 -5.27
CA SER A 95 -21.80 -5.76 -6.00
C SER A 95 -22.03 -6.67 -7.21
N PHE A 96 -20.97 -6.95 -7.98
CA PHE A 96 -21.04 -7.86 -9.14
C PHE A 96 -21.36 -9.30 -8.74
N LYS A 97 -20.77 -9.80 -7.65
CA LYS A 97 -20.89 -11.22 -7.27
C LYS A 97 -22.18 -11.58 -6.54
N TRP A 98 -22.67 -10.70 -5.66
CA TRP A 98 -23.87 -10.91 -4.85
C TRP A 98 -25.06 -10.06 -5.28
N HIS A 99 -24.93 -9.27 -6.36
CA HIS A 99 -25.98 -8.37 -6.88
C HIS A 99 -26.50 -7.37 -5.84
N PHE A 100 -25.67 -7.00 -4.86
CA PHE A 100 -25.99 -5.93 -3.93
C PHE A 100 -25.85 -4.56 -4.61
N SER A 101 -26.69 -3.60 -4.21
CA SER A 101 -26.48 -2.20 -4.56
C SER A 101 -25.10 -1.73 -4.08
N LYS A 102 -24.34 -1.05 -4.96
CA LYS A 102 -23.02 -0.50 -4.63
C LYS A 102 -23.04 0.30 -3.32
N ALA A 103 -24.05 1.14 -3.11
CA ALA A 103 -24.18 1.94 -1.89
C ALA A 103 -24.27 1.09 -0.61
N LYS A 104 -25.01 -0.03 -0.65
CA LYS A 104 -25.12 -0.94 0.50
C LYS A 104 -23.81 -1.69 0.74
N ALA A 105 -23.12 -2.11 -0.32
CA ALA A 105 -21.82 -2.77 -0.22
C ALA A 105 -20.75 -1.82 0.35
N THR A 106 -20.69 -0.58 -0.13
CA THR A 106 -19.77 0.45 0.40
C THR A 106 -20.06 0.71 1.87
N ALA A 107 -21.31 0.94 2.25
CA ALA A 107 -21.68 1.19 3.64
C ALA A 107 -21.27 0.02 4.56
N ALA A 108 -21.50 -1.22 4.13
CA ALA A 108 -21.09 -2.41 4.89
C ALA A 108 -19.57 -2.48 5.07
N ILE A 109 -18.80 -2.28 3.99
CA ILE A 109 -17.32 -2.29 4.06
C ILE A 109 -16.81 -1.15 4.96
N CYS A 110 -17.35 0.06 4.81
CA CYS A 110 -16.93 1.21 5.62
C CYS A 110 -17.25 1.02 7.11
N ILE A 111 -18.43 0.48 7.45
CA ILE A 111 -18.79 0.18 8.85
C ILE A 111 -17.86 -0.88 9.43
N LEU A 112 -17.58 -1.96 8.70
CA LEU A 112 -16.64 -2.98 9.14
C LEU A 112 -15.22 -2.41 9.30
N GLY A 113 -14.76 -1.62 8.33
CA GLY A 113 -13.47 -0.94 8.37
C GLY A 113 -13.36 0.01 9.56
N PHE A 114 -14.42 0.77 9.87
CA PHE A 114 -14.47 1.64 11.05
C PHE A 114 -14.34 0.84 12.34
N LEU A 115 -15.09 -0.26 12.50
CA LEU A 115 -15.03 -1.10 13.70
C LEU A 115 -13.64 -1.72 13.91
N ILE A 116 -12.99 -2.17 12.83
CA ILE A 116 -11.62 -2.70 12.91
C ILE A 116 -10.63 -1.57 13.24
N SER A 117 -10.80 -0.39 12.63
CA SER A 117 -9.90 0.75 12.83
C SER A 117 -9.92 1.31 14.25
N LEU A 118 -11.00 1.07 15.03
CA LEU A 118 -11.04 1.41 16.45
C LEU A 118 -9.89 0.78 17.25
N LEU A 119 -9.39 -0.39 16.83
CA LEU A 119 -8.24 -1.03 17.47
C LEU A 119 -6.97 -0.16 17.37
N PHE A 120 -6.79 0.54 16.25
CA PHE A 120 -5.66 1.45 16.04
C PHE A 120 -5.83 2.80 16.75
N SER A 121 -7.03 3.12 17.26
CA SER A 121 -7.28 4.33 18.04
C SER A 121 -7.02 4.14 19.55
N THR A 122 -6.59 2.95 19.97
CA THR A 122 -6.24 2.66 21.37
C THR A 122 -4.85 3.22 21.74
N GLY A 123 -4.52 3.29 23.03
CA GLY A 123 -3.24 3.85 23.51
C GLY A 123 -1.97 3.14 22.98
N SER A 124 -2.09 1.91 22.48
CA SER A 124 -1.00 1.15 21.83
C SER A 124 -1.23 0.98 20.32
N GLY A 125 -2.12 1.77 19.73
CA GLY A 125 -2.57 1.60 18.34
C GLY A 125 -1.45 1.72 17.30
N ILE A 126 -0.46 2.58 17.54
CA ILE A 126 0.69 2.75 16.63
C ILE A 126 1.50 1.46 16.49
N HIS A 127 1.69 0.71 17.58
CA HIS A 127 2.41 -0.57 17.55
C HIS A 127 1.64 -1.63 16.78
N TRP A 128 0.31 -1.67 16.92
CA TRP A 128 -0.54 -2.57 16.13
C TRP A 128 -0.51 -2.23 14.65
N LEU A 129 -0.50 -0.94 14.32
CA LEU A 129 -0.38 -0.46 12.95
C LEU A 129 0.96 -0.86 12.33
N GLU A 130 2.07 -0.68 13.04
CA GLU A 130 3.40 -1.09 12.57
C GLU A 130 3.52 -2.59 12.31
N ILE A 131 3.01 -3.43 13.22
CA ILE A 131 3.00 -4.88 13.03
C ILE A 131 2.19 -5.23 11.79
N LEU A 132 0.97 -4.70 11.68
CA LEU A 132 0.07 -5.02 10.58
C LEU A 132 0.63 -4.54 9.22
N ASP A 133 1.15 -3.32 9.16
CA ASP A 133 1.79 -2.76 7.97
C ASP A 133 2.99 -3.60 7.53
N TYR A 134 3.87 -3.97 8.47
CA TYR A 134 5.02 -4.82 8.18
C TYR A 134 4.59 -6.16 7.57
N PHE A 135 3.60 -6.84 8.16
CA PHE A 135 3.16 -8.15 7.66
C PHE A 135 2.42 -8.07 6.32
N ILE A 136 1.54 -7.07 6.14
CA ILE A 136 0.79 -6.89 4.89
C ILE A 136 1.73 -6.51 3.75
N ALA A 137 2.65 -5.56 3.97
CA ALA A 137 3.56 -5.08 2.94
C ALA A 137 4.58 -6.15 2.53
N ASN A 138 5.21 -6.83 3.50
CA ASN A 138 6.32 -7.75 3.21
C ASN A 138 5.89 -9.17 2.82
N PHE A 139 4.71 -9.62 3.27
CA PHE A 139 4.23 -10.97 2.98
C PHE A 139 2.93 -10.96 2.18
N GLY A 140 1.92 -10.20 2.60
CA GLY A 140 0.60 -10.19 1.97
C GLY A 140 0.64 -9.75 0.51
N LEU A 141 1.00 -8.49 0.28
CA LEU A 141 1.06 -7.88 -1.05
C LEU A 141 2.07 -8.60 -1.97
N VAL A 142 3.25 -8.94 -1.43
CA VAL A 142 4.29 -9.65 -2.20
C VAL A 142 3.81 -11.02 -2.68
N THR A 143 3.14 -11.79 -1.82
CA THR A 143 2.65 -13.13 -2.18
C THR A 143 1.50 -13.04 -3.19
N ILE A 144 0.58 -12.09 -3.02
CA ILE A 144 -0.52 -11.86 -3.98
C ILE A 144 0.06 -11.47 -5.35
N GLY A 145 0.98 -10.50 -5.39
CA GLY A 145 1.62 -10.08 -6.64
C GLY A 145 2.40 -11.22 -7.31
N LEU A 146 3.05 -12.09 -6.54
CA LEU A 146 3.75 -13.26 -7.07
C LEU A 146 2.76 -14.25 -7.71
N MET A 147 1.63 -14.52 -7.04
CA MET A 147 0.58 -15.38 -7.59
C MET A 147 -0.01 -14.79 -8.88
N GLU A 148 -0.30 -13.50 -8.92
CA GLU A 148 -0.79 -12.81 -10.12
C GLU A 148 0.19 -12.94 -11.28
N CYS A 149 1.49 -12.76 -11.04
CA CYS A 149 2.50 -12.93 -12.07
C CYS A 149 2.60 -14.38 -12.55
N ILE A 150 2.49 -15.37 -11.66
CA ILE A 150 2.49 -16.79 -12.04
C ILE A 150 1.29 -17.12 -12.93
N ILE A 151 0.10 -16.67 -12.54
CA ILE A 151 -1.14 -16.87 -13.28
C ILE A 151 -1.05 -16.21 -14.66
N ILE A 152 -0.68 -14.94 -14.73
CA ILE A 152 -0.65 -14.17 -15.98
C ILE A 152 0.53 -14.59 -16.88
N GLY A 153 1.70 -14.85 -16.30
CA GLY A 153 2.95 -15.11 -17.01
C GLY A 153 3.09 -16.54 -17.53
N TRP A 154 2.46 -17.53 -16.88
CA TRP A 154 2.61 -18.94 -17.27
C TRP A 154 1.30 -19.69 -17.47
N MET A 155 0.24 -19.39 -16.72
CA MET A 155 -1.04 -20.09 -16.87
C MET A 155 -1.92 -19.48 -17.97
N TYR A 156 -1.84 -18.15 -18.16
CA TYR A 156 -2.58 -17.44 -19.21
C TYR A 156 -1.66 -17.05 -20.39
N PRO A 157 -2.15 -17.07 -21.65
CA PRO A 157 -1.37 -16.60 -22.79
C PRO A 157 -1.16 -15.08 -22.76
N ILE A 158 -0.05 -14.64 -22.16
CA ILE A 158 0.33 -13.22 -21.97
C ILE A 158 0.32 -12.38 -23.26
N HIS A 159 0.65 -12.98 -24.40
CA HIS A 159 0.62 -12.29 -25.70
C HIS A 159 -0.79 -11.83 -26.11
N LYS A 160 -1.85 -12.53 -25.66
CA LYS A 160 -3.24 -12.10 -25.89
C LYS A 160 -3.58 -10.87 -25.05
N LEU A 161 -3.10 -10.81 -23.80
CA LEU A 161 -3.26 -9.63 -22.94
C LEU A 161 -2.54 -8.42 -23.52
N ARG A 162 -1.27 -8.59 -23.94
CA ARG A 162 -0.53 -7.53 -24.63
C ARG A 162 -1.26 -7.06 -25.89
N GLY A 163 -1.72 -8.00 -26.72
CA GLY A 163 -2.48 -7.69 -27.94
C GLY A 163 -3.76 -6.91 -27.64
N HIS A 164 -4.48 -7.26 -26.58
CA HIS A 164 -5.68 -6.54 -26.14
C HIS A 164 -5.34 -5.14 -25.62
N ALA A 165 -4.30 -5.00 -24.79
CA ALA A 165 -3.86 -3.72 -24.25
C ALA A 165 -3.42 -2.74 -25.35
N ASN A 166 -2.73 -3.24 -26.38
CA ASN A 166 -2.26 -2.43 -27.51
C ASN A 166 -3.38 -2.02 -28.49
N LYS A 167 -4.51 -2.75 -28.54
CA LYS A 167 -5.63 -2.38 -29.42
C LYS A 167 -6.32 -1.08 -29.01
N THR A 168 -6.32 -0.79 -27.72
CA THR A 168 -7.08 0.33 -27.12
C THR A 168 -6.15 1.45 -26.64
N SER A 169 -4.92 1.51 -27.15
CA SER A 169 -3.91 2.44 -26.62
C SER A 169 -2.94 2.96 -27.68
N ASP A 170 -2.58 4.23 -27.58
CA ASP A 170 -1.63 4.89 -28.49
C ASP A 170 -0.17 4.47 -28.21
N ILE A 171 0.17 4.20 -26.95
CA ILE A 171 1.48 3.67 -26.56
C ILE A 171 1.44 2.14 -26.63
N THR A 172 2.18 1.56 -27.58
CA THR A 172 2.23 0.09 -27.72
C THR A 172 3.30 -0.53 -26.83
N ILE A 173 2.93 -1.61 -26.16
CA ILE A 173 3.83 -2.39 -25.31
C ILE A 173 4.45 -3.52 -26.15
N GLY A 174 5.77 -3.70 -26.02
CA GLY A 174 6.54 -4.70 -26.75
C GLY A 174 6.69 -6.04 -26.01
N ARG A 175 7.54 -6.93 -26.56
CA ARG A 175 7.85 -8.24 -25.95
C ARG A 175 8.59 -8.15 -24.62
N TRP A 176 9.23 -7.02 -24.33
CA TRP A 176 9.92 -6.77 -23.07
C TRP A 176 8.97 -6.87 -21.86
N TRP A 177 7.70 -6.50 -22.02
CA TRP A 177 6.68 -6.61 -20.98
C TRP A 177 6.34 -8.06 -20.63
N ASP A 178 6.31 -8.95 -21.63
CA ASP A 178 6.11 -10.37 -21.41
C ASP A 178 7.26 -10.94 -20.55
N ILE A 179 8.51 -10.52 -20.83
CA ILE A 179 9.70 -10.93 -20.08
C ILE A 179 9.66 -10.37 -18.66
N LEU A 180 9.20 -9.12 -18.48
CA LEU A 180 9.07 -8.51 -17.16
C LEU A 180 8.12 -9.30 -16.26
N ILE A 181 6.90 -9.57 -16.71
CA ILE A 181 5.89 -10.28 -15.92
C ILE A 181 6.28 -11.74 -15.70
N ARG A 182 6.93 -12.36 -16.68
CA ARG A 182 7.27 -13.77 -16.60
C ARG A 182 8.56 -14.06 -15.84
N TYR A 183 9.51 -13.13 -15.75
CA TYR A 183 10.80 -13.46 -15.15
C TYR A 183 11.26 -12.41 -14.16
N ILE A 184 11.28 -11.13 -14.56
CA ILE A 184 11.92 -10.08 -13.76
C ILE A 184 11.11 -9.77 -12.49
N ILE A 185 9.81 -9.49 -12.63
CA ILE A 185 8.94 -9.15 -11.49
C ILE A 185 8.83 -10.33 -10.51
N PRO A 186 8.54 -11.58 -10.95
CA PRO A 186 8.55 -12.74 -10.07
C PRO A 186 9.87 -12.93 -9.33
N SER A 187 11.01 -12.73 -10.00
CA SER A 187 12.33 -12.89 -9.38
C SER A 187 12.55 -11.85 -8.26
N ILE A 188 12.14 -10.60 -8.48
CA ILE A 188 12.22 -9.54 -7.46
C ILE A 188 11.31 -9.89 -6.29
N LEU A 189 10.06 -10.27 -6.54
CA LEU A 189 9.10 -10.64 -5.50
C LEU A 189 9.55 -11.86 -4.69
N ILE A 190 10.11 -12.88 -5.34
CA ILE A 190 10.70 -14.04 -4.64
C ILE A 190 11.86 -13.61 -3.75
N THR A 191 12.74 -12.73 -4.25
CA THR A 191 13.87 -12.23 -3.46
C THR A 191 13.38 -11.49 -2.23
N ILE A 192 12.43 -10.56 -2.39
CA ILE A 192 11.81 -9.83 -1.27
C ILE A 192 11.21 -10.82 -0.27
N LEU A 193 10.41 -11.78 -0.73
CA LEU A 193 9.76 -12.76 0.14
C LEU A 193 10.78 -13.59 0.92
N VAL A 194 11.83 -14.09 0.25
CA VAL A 194 12.91 -14.86 0.90
C VAL A 194 13.64 -14.00 1.93
N THR A 195 13.99 -12.75 1.59
CA THR A 195 14.65 -11.85 2.55
C THR A 195 13.76 -11.51 3.74
N SER A 196 12.46 -11.29 3.54
CA SER A 196 11.50 -11.03 4.62
C SER A 196 11.31 -12.23 5.53
N ILE A 197 11.26 -13.43 4.97
CA ILE A 197 11.23 -14.69 5.72
C ILE A 197 12.51 -14.82 6.56
N LEU A 198 13.69 -14.72 5.93
CA LEU A 198 14.97 -14.86 6.62
C LEU A 198 15.14 -13.83 7.72
N ASN A 199 14.83 -12.56 7.44
CA ASN A 199 14.87 -11.50 8.44
C ASN A 199 13.96 -11.85 9.62
N THR A 200 12.73 -12.29 9.37
CA THR A 200 11.78 -12.60 10.44
C THR A 200 12.21 -13.80 11.31
N PHE A 201 12.92 -14.78 10.72
CA PHE A 201 13.43 -15.95 11.44
C PHE A 201 14.75 -15.69 12.19
N ILE A 202 15.63 -14.84 11.65
CA ILE A 202 17.00 -14.60 12.18
C ILE A 202 17.00 -13.41 13.15
N HIS A 203 16.26 -12.35 12.82
CA HIS A 203 16.13 -11.13 13.61
C HIS A 203 14.64 -10.95 13.91
N LEU A 204 14.17 -11.23 15.13
CA LEU A 204 12.78 -10.93 15.47
C LEU A 204 12.54 -9.42 15.17
N PRO A 205 11.80 -9.07 14.09
CA PRO A 205 12.05 -7.81 13.38
C PRO A 205 11.52 -6.60 14.14
N LEU A 206 10.87 -6.84 15.28
CA LEU A 206 10.27 -5.82 16.12
C LEU A 206 10.49 -6.20 17.60
N PRO A 207 10.67 -5.23 18.50
CA PRO A 207 10.78 -5.43 19.95
C PRO A 207 9.42 -5.81 20.58
N TYR A 208 8.61 -6.61 19.89
CA TYR A 208 7.27 -6.99 20.30
C TYR A 208 7.22 -8.47 20.69
N PRO A 209 6.36 -8.84 21.68
CA PRO A 209 6.15 -10.24 22.03
C PRO A 209 5.66 -11.06 20.84
N SER A 210 6.07 -12.33 20.77
CA SER A 210 5.67 -13.26 19.70
C SER A 210 4.15 -13.40 19.55
N VAL A 211 3.40 -13.31 20.65
CA VAL A 211 1.94 -13.33 20.65
C VAL A 211 1.35 -12.14 19.86
N SER A 212 1.91 -10.94 20.02
CA SER A 212 1.46 -9.74 19.29
C SER A 212 1.75 -9.85 17.79
N LEU A 213 2.87 -10.46 17.41
CA LEU A 213 3.21 -10.72 16.01
C LEU A 213 2.25 -11.72 15.36
N ILE A 214 1.84 -12.76 16.10
CA ILE A 214 0.87 -13.74 15.60
C ILE A 214 -0.51 -13.09 15.42
N ILE A 215 -0.97 -12.33 16.44
CA ILE A 215 -2.29 -11.69 16.43
C ILE A 215 -2.37 -10.58 15.38
N GLY A 216 -1.38 -9.70 15.32
CA GLY A 216 -1.38 -8.54 14.43
C GLY A 216 -0.92 -8.85 13.00
N GLY A 217 -0.16 -9.93 12.81
CA GLY A 217 0.44 -10.28 11.52
C GLY A 217 -0.09 -11.57 10.90
N VAL A 218 0.22 -12.71 11.51
CA VAL A 218 -0.04 -14.03 10.94
C VAL A 218 -1.54 -14.32 10.80
N ILE A 219 -2.34 -13.99 11.82
CA ILE A 219 -3.79 -14.24 11.80
C ILE A 219 -4.48 -13.42 10.68
N PRO A 220 -4.29 -12.09 10.57
CA PRO A 220 -4.86 -11.31 9.48
C PRO A 220 -4.46 -11.83 8.09
N LEU A 221 -3.19 -12.18 7.88
CA LEU A 221 -2.72 -12.72 6.61
C LEU A 221 -3.41 -14.05 6.26
N THR A 222 -3.49 -14.97 7.22
CA THR A 222 -4.15 -16.27 6.99
C THR A 222 -5.64 -16.11 6.72
N ILE A 223 -6.33 -15.19 7.41
CA ILE A 223 -7.73 -14.84 7.13
C ILE A 223 -7.89 -14.29 5.71
N LEU A 224 -6.99 -13.40 5.26
CA LEU A 224 -7.01 -12.87 3.89
C LEU A 224 -6.86 -14.00 2.85
N PHE A 225 -5.90 -14.91 3.03
CA PHE A 225 -5.73 -16.04 2.12
C PHE A 225 -6.93 -16.98 2.12
N ILE A 226 -7.42 -17.38 3.29
CA ILE A 226 -8.54 -18.32 3.42
C ILE A 226 -9.82 -17.71 2.85
N SER A 227 -10.09 -16.43 3.15
CA SER A 227 -11.27 -15.73 2.63
C SER A 227 -11.23 -15.65 1.10
N SER A 228 -10.07 -15.40 0.48
CA SER A 228 -9.90 -15.44 -0.98
C SER A 228 -10.31 -16.80 -1.57
N PHE A 229 -9.86 -17.91 -1.00
CA PHE A 229 -10.25 -19.25 -1.45
C PHE A 229 -11.74 -19.55 -1.24
N ILE A 230 -12.32 -19.15 -0.10
CA ILE A 230 -13.75 -19.32 0.18
C ILE A 230 -14.59 -18.54 -0.84
N PHE A 231 -14.20 -17.29 -1.09
CA PHE A 231 -14.88 -16.48 -2.08
C PHE A 231 -14.74 -17.10 -3.46
N MET A 232 -13.57 -17.54 -3.88
CA MET A 232 -13.38 -18.19 -5.19
C MET A 232 -14.25 -19.44 -5.38
N LYS A 233 -14.44 -20.27 -4.34
CA LYS A 233 -15.29 -21.48 -4.42
C LYS A 233 -16.78 -21.20 -4.55
N ARG A 234 -17.26 -20.04 -4.11
CA ARG A 234 -18.69 -19.72 -4.15
C ARG A 234 -19.07 -19.27 -5.57
N LYS A 235 -19.88 -20.10 -6.26
CA LYS A 235 -20.39 -19.79 -7.61
C LYS A 235 -21.06 -18.41 -7.61
N THR A 236 -20.80 -17.63 -8.66
CA THR A 236 -21.55 -16.40 -8.96
C THR A 236 -23.03 -16.75 -9.01
N MET A 237 -23.87 -15.98 -8.32
CA MET A 237 -25.31 -16.17 -8.36
C MET A 237 -25.78 -15.80 -9.77
N GLU A 238 -26.03 -16.78 -10.63
CA GLU A 238 -26.69 -16.58 -11.92
C GLU A 238 -28.17 -16.25 -11.65
N VAL A 239 -28.64 -15.12 -12.16
CA VAL A 239 -30.07 -14.80 -12.19
C VAL A 239 -30.66 -15.45 -13.44
N ARG A 240 -31.67 -16.30 -13.21
CA ARG A 240 -32.58 -16.83 -14.24
C ARG A 240 -33.49 -15.74 -14.77
#